data_AF-A0A2V8MS52-F1
#
_entry.id   AF-A0A2V8MS52-F1
#
_cell.length_a   1.000
_cell.length_b   1.000
_cell.length_c   1.000
_cell.angle_alpha   90.00
_cell.angle_beta   90.00
_cell.angle_gamma   90.00
#
_symmetry.space_group_name_H-M   'P 1'
#
loop_
_entity.id
_entity.type
_entity.pdbx_description
1 polymer ?
#
loop_
_entity_poly.entity_id
_entity_poly.type
_entity_poly.pdbx_seq_one_letter_code
_entity_poly.pdbx_strand_id
1 'polypeptide(L)'
;MRAFPLSSKDLLKEIPIVDGVLEAHATELGGDFTAYRNHAYRVANLCLAFSTEGQAHQEKIATAAVFHDLGIWTDHTFDYLPPSVRLARGHLIDSDKAEWIPQITKMILEHHRISPHHGDPLVEQFRCADWVDVSKGLIIFGLSRTHVQEIFAAWPDAGFHKRLVLLGLKRLRTHPWNPLPMVRL
;
A
#
# COMPACT_ATOMS: atom_id res chain seq x y z
N MET A 1 -11.79 6.69 19.65
CA MET A 1 -10.79 7.11 18.64
C MET A 1 -9.44 7.13 19.36
N ARG A 2 -8.55 6.16 19.12
CA ARG A 2 -7.21 6.21 19.72
C ARG A 2 -6.43 7.28 18.96
N ALA A 3 -5.96 8.31 19.66
CA ALA A 3 -5.09 9.32 19.07
C ALA A 3 -3.73 8.67 18.80
N PHE A 4 -3.32 8.61 17.53
CA PHE A 4 -1.96 8.22 17.16
C PHE A 4 -1.02 9.39 17.47
N PRO A 5 0.05 9.19 18.27
CA PRO A 5 1.05 10.24 18.47
C PRO A 5 1.75 10.57 17.16
N LEU A 6 1.91 11.85 16.85
CA LEU A 6 2.68 12.32 15.70
C LEU A 6 4.17 12.00 15.93
N SER A 7 4.75 11.09 15.13
CA SER A 7 6.20 10.84 15.16
C SER A 7 6.81 10.86 13.75
N SER A 8 8.01 11.44 13.71
CA SER A 8 8.90 11.78 12.57
C SER A 8 8.38 12.82 11.58
N LYS A 9 9.04 13.99 11.56
CA LYS A 9 8.91 14.98 10.46
C LYS A 9 9.62 14.53 9.18
N ASP A 10 10.51 13.54 9.28
CA ASP A 10 11.39 13.18 8.19
C ASP A 10 10.77 12.08 7.34
N LEU A 11 10.62 12.41 6.06
CA LEU A 11 10.14 11.50 5.02
C LEU A 11 11.24 10.53 4.61
N LEU A 12 10.91 9.25 4.46
CA LEU A 12 11.79 8.26 3.85
C LEU A 12 11.87 8.51 2.35
N LYS A 13 12.96 9.16 1.94
CA LYS A 13 13.23 9.51 0.54
C LYS A 13 13.79 8.35 -0.29
N GLU A 14 14.35 7.35 0.38
CA GLU A 14 14.93 6.16 -0.23
C GLU A 14 14.35 4.93 0.46
N ILE A 15 13.74 4.05 -0.33
CA ILE A 15 13.18 2.78 0.13
C ILE A 15 13.70 1.69 -0.82
N PRO A 16 14.93 1.18 -0.61
CA PRO A 16 15.62 0.31 -1.58
C PRO A 16 14.85 -0.94 -1.96
N ILE A 17 14.09 -1.53 -1.03
CA ILE A 17 13.22 -2.69 -1.32
C ILE A 17 12.10 -2.34 -2.30
N VAL A 18 11.50 -1.13 -2.19
CA VAL A 18 10.48 -0.68 -3.14
C VAL A 18 11.12 -0.52 -4.51
N ASP A 19 12.25 0.17 -4.59
CA ASP A 19 12.92 0.42 -5.87
C ASP A 19 13.39 -0.87 -6.54
N GLY A 20 14.05 -1.76 -5.79
CA GLY A 20 14.58 -3.02 -6.31
C GLY A 20 13.49 -3.97 -6.80
N VAL A 21 12.39 -4.11 -6.05
CA VAL A 21 11.27 -4.97 -6.46
C VAL A 21 10.58 -4.38 -7.68
N LEU A 22 10.31 -3.08 -7.72
CA LEU A 22 9.62 -2.48 -8.86
C LEU A 22 10.49 -2.52 -10.12
N GLU A 23 11.80 -2.30 -10.00
CA GLU A 23 12.73 -2.43 -11.14
C GLU A 23 12.69 -3.85 -11.72
N ALA A 24 12.66 -4.88 -10.87
CA ALA A 24 12.53 -6.28 -11.30
C ALA A 24 11.20 -6.56 -12.04
N HIS A 25 10.18 -5.73 -11.83
CA HIS A 25 8.86 -5.82 -12.46
C HIS A 25 8.57 -4.64 -13.42
N ALA A 26 9.60 -3.95 -13.90
CA ALA A 26 9.44 -2.76 -14.72
C ALA A 26 8.71 -3.04 -16.04
N THR A 27 8.88 -4.24 -16.59
CA THR A 27 8.23 -4.67 -17.83
C THR A 27 6.71 -4.82 -17.65
N GLU A 28 6.29 -5.45 -16.55
CA GLU A 28 4.88 -5.68 -16.22
C GLU A 28 4.16 -4.37 -15.86
N LEU A 29 4.85 -3.48 -15.16
CA LEU A 29 4.33 -2.16 -14.79
C LEU A 29 4.21 -1.22 -16.00
N GLY A 30 5.19 -1.27 -16.90
CA GLY A 30 5.23 -0.44 -18.11
C GLY A 30 4.97 1.04 -17.80
N GLY A 31 3.98 1.63 -18.46
CA GLY A 31 3.63 3.04 -18.27
C GLY A 31 3.10 3.42 -16.88
N ASP A 32 2.72 2.44 -16.05
CA ASP A 32 2.24 2.67 -14.69
C ASP A 32 3.37 2.64 -13.64
N PHE A 33 4.63 2.36 -14.04
CA PHE A 33 5.78 2.22 -13.13
C PHE A 33 5.91 3.38 -12.14
N THR A 34 6.03 4.61 -12.64
CA THR A 34 6.20 5.80 -11.80
C THR A 34 4.99 6.04 -10.90
N ALA A 35 3.79 5.80 -11.42
CA ALA A 35 2.54 5.96 -10.69
C ALA A 35 2.47 5.00 -9.49
N TYR A 36 2.76 3.73 -9.72
CA TYR A 36 2.73 2.72 -8.68
C TYR A 36 3.88 2.88 -7.68
N ARG A 37 5.09 3.21 -8.15
CA ARG A 37 6.22 3.55 -7.28
C ARG A 37 5.87 4.67 -6.33
N ASN A 38 5.35 5.78 -6.85
CA ASN A 38 5.00 6.92 -6.02
C ASN A 38 3.90 6.57 -5.01
N HIS A 39 2.90 5.79 -5.41
CA HIS A 39 1.89 5.28 -4.49
C HIS A 39 2.50 4.42 -3.36
N ALA A 40 3.36 3.46 -3.67
CA ALA A 40 4.04 2.64 -2.66
C ALA A 40 4.85 3.50 -1.67
N TYR A 41 5.56 4.53 -2.17
CA TYR A 41 6.28 5.49 -1.33
C TYR A 41 5.35 6.32 -0.44
N ARG A 42 4.22 6.81 -0.96
CA ARG A 42 3.22 7.55 -0.17
C ARG A 42 2.64 6.67 0.93
N VAL A 43 2.20 5.45 0.60
CA VAL A 43 1.65 4.50 1.59
C VAL A 43 2.67 4.17 2.67
N ALA A 44 3.93 3.92 2.31
CA ALA A 44 4.98 3.64 3.29
C ALA A 44 5.19 4.81 4.27
N ASN A 45 5.31 6.04 3.76
CA ASN A 45 5.49 7.23 4.59
C ASN A 45 4.25 7.56 5.44
N LEU A 46 3.04 7.41 4.87
CA LEU A 46 1.79 7.57 5.61
C LEU A 46 1.65 6.55 6.74
N CYS A 47 2.03 5.29 6.50
CA CYS A 47 1.99 4.24 7.50
C CYS A 47 2.99 4.52 8.64
N LEU A 48 4.19 4.99 8.31
CA LEU A 48 5.20 5.38 9.29
C LEU A 48 4.76 6.56 10.16
N ALA A 49 4.02 7.52 9.60
CA ALA A 49 3.48 8.65 10.36
C ALA A 49 2.50 8.22 11.47
N PHE A 50 1.91 7.01 11.38
CA PHE A 50 1.12 6.43 12.47
C PHE A 50 1.94 5.58 13.46
N SER A 51 3.17 5.19 13.11
CA SER A 51 3.98 4.24 13.86
C SER A 51 4.83 4.94 14.93
N THR A 52 4.71 4.50 16.17
CA THR A 52 5.54 4.96 17.29
C THR A 52 6.87 4.22 17.41
N GLU A 53 7.03 3.12 16.67
CA GLU A 53 8.20 2.21 16.75
C GLU A 53 9.18 2.37 15.58
N GLY A 54 8.92 3.36 14.70
CA GLY A 54 9.85 3.99 13.73
C GLY A 54 10.70 3.05 12.87
N GLN A 55 11.79 2.53 13.44
CA GLN A 55 12.76 1.69 12.74
C GLN A 55 12.40 0.19 12.74
N ALA A 56 11.77 -0.34 13.79
CA ALA A 56 11.51 -1.78 13.90
C ALA A 56 10.47 -2.29 12.88
N HIS A 57 9.72 -1.39 12.26
CA HIS A 57 8.67 -1.72 11.30
C HIS A 57 8.90 -1.16 9.89
N GLN A 58 9.91 -0.33 9.69
CA GLN A 58 10.16 0.33 8.40
C GLN A 58 10.29 -0.67 7.26
N GLU A 59 11.08 -1.73 7.44
CA GLU A 59 11.26 -2.74 6.40
C GLU A 59 9.97 -3.51 6.11
N LYS A 60 9.23 -3.92 7.14
CA LYS A 60 7.91 -4.58 6.98
C LYS A 60 6.91 -3.71 6.24
N ILE A 61 6.85 -2.42 6.59
CA ILE A 61 5.99 -1.44 5.93
C ILE A 61 6.37 -1.32 4.45
N ALA A 62 7.66 -1.19 4.16
CA ALA A 62 8.15 -1.09 2.80
C ALA A 62 7.87 -2.37 1.97
N THR A 63 8.05 -3.55 2.56
CA THR A 63 7.68 -4.83 1.94
C THR A 63 6.18 -4.86 1.62
N ALA A 64 5.31 -4.56 2.59
CA ALA A 64 3.87 -4.54 2.34
C ALA A 64 3.49 -3.50 1.28
N ALA A 65 4.07 -2.30 1.35
CA ALA A 65 3.79 -1.21 0.42
C ALA A 65 4.12 -1.57 -1.03
N VAL A 66 5.26 -2.21 -1.31
CA VAL A 66 5.61 -2.54 -2.69
C VAL A 66 4.77 -3.69 -3.26
N PHE A 67 4.32 -4.62 -2.43
CA PHE A 67 3.63 -5.82 -2.90
C PHE A 67 2.11 -5.72 -2.91
N HIS A 68 1.47 -4.88 -2.08
CA HIS A 68 0.03 -4.99 -1.82
C HIS A 68 -0.86 -4.93 -3.08
N ASP A 69 -0.50 -4.10 -4.06
CA ASP A 69 -1.24 -3.89 -5.31
C ASP A 69 -0.50 -4.46 -6.54
N LEU A 70 0.73 -4.95 -6.38
CA LEU A 70 1.60 -5.35 -7.50
C LEU A 70 0.98 -6.45 -8.37
N GLY A 71 0.17 -7.32 -7.77
CA GLY A 71 -0.59 -8.36 -8.45
C GLY A 71 -1.53 -7.85 -9.56
N ILE A 72 -1.88 -6.55 -9.55
CA ILE A 72 -2.66 -5.92 -10.62
C ILE A 72 -1.92 -6.04 -11.96
N TRP A 73 -0.61 -5.80 -11.93
CA TRP A 73 0.22 -5.75 -13.13
C TRP A 73 0.80 -7.11 -13.49
N THR A 74 1.32 -7.86 -12.51
CA THR A 74 1.99 -9.15 -12.78
C THR A 74 1.03 -10.22 -13.28
N ASP A 75 -0.22 -10.22 -12.80
CA ASP A 75 -1.23 -11.23 -13.16
C ASP A 75 -2.35 -10.62 -14.03
N HIS A 76 -2.23 -9.35 -14.42
CA HIS A 76 -3.19 -8.62 -15.26
C HIS A 76 -4.66 -8.74 -14.77
N THR A 77 -4.86 -8.77 -13.46
CA THR A 77 -6.15 -9.01 -12.81
C THR A 77 -6.53 -7.87 -11.86
N PHE A 78 -7.82 -7.65 -11.64
CA PHE A 78 -8.28 -6.75 -10.57
C PHE A 78 -8.67 -7.52 -9.30
N ASP A 79 -8.59 -8.84 -9.32
CA ASP A 79 -8.65 -9.71 -8.13
C ASP A 79 -7.21 -10.04 -7.70
N TYR A 80 -6.49 -9.00 -7.32
CA TYR A 80 -5.03 -9.01 -7.22
C TYR A 80 -4.49 -9.40 -5.84
N LEU A 81 -5.35 -9.50 -4.81
CA LEU A 81 -4.90 -9.84 -3.47
C LEU A 81 -4.15 -11.19 -3.42
N PRO A 82 -4.65 -12.28 -4.03
CA PRO A 82 -3.89 -13.54 -4.08
C PRO A 82 -2.52 -13.41 -4.76
N PRO A 83 -2.37 -12.84 -5.98
CA PRO A 83 -1.05 -12.67 -6.58
C PRO A 83 -0.10 -11.76 -5.81
N SER A 84 -0.60 -10.64 -5.27
CA SER A 84 0.19 -9.76 -4.39
C SER A 84 0.75 -10.51 -3.17
N VAL A 85 -0.08 -11.33 -2.51
CA VAL A 85 0.35 -12.18 -1.39
C VAL A 85 1.38 -13.22 -1.84
N ARG A 86 1.19 -13.86 -3.00
CA ARG A 86 2.16 -14.85 -3.51
C ARG A 86 3.53 -14.20 -3.76
N LEU A 87 3.58 -13.02 -4.38
CA LEU A 87 4.82 -12.28 -4.63
C LEU A 87 5.53 -11.90 -3.33
N ALA A 88 4.78 -11.32 -2.38
CA ALA A 88 5.33 -10.96 -1.07
C ALA A 88 5.89 -12.17 -0.32
N ARG A 89 5.19 -13.31 -0.36
CA ARG A 89 5.66 -14.56 0.25
C ARG A 89 6.94 -15.08 -0.38
N GLY A 90 7.01 -15.09 -1.71
CA GLY A 90 8.23 -15.49 -2.43
C GLY A 90 9.42 -14.64 -2.00
N HIS A 91 9.28 -13.32 -2.07
CA HIS A 91 10.31 -12.39 -1.66
C HIS A 91 10.77 -12.58 -0.19
N LEU A 92 9.83 -12.80 0.73
CA LEU A 92 10.15 -13.02 2.14
C LEU A 92 10.87 -14.35 2.41
N ILE A 93 10.54 -15.40 1.66
CA ILE A 93 11.26 -16.69 1.74
C ILE A 93 12.68 -16.52 1.22
N ASP A 94 12.84 -15.88 0.05
CA ASP A 94 14.14 -15.66 -0.58
C ASP A 94 15.04 -14.73 0.24
N SER A 95 14.45 -13.92 1.12
CA SER A 95 15.14 -12.97 2.01
C SER A 95 15.31 -13.46 3.45
N ASP A 96 15.09 -14.76 3.72
CA ASP A 96 15.17 -15.38 5.06
C ASP A 96 14.32 -14.66 6.14
N LYS A 97 13.11 -14.22 5.74
CA LYS A 97 12.13 -13.48 6.58
C LYS A 97 10.75 -14.15 6.57
N ALA A 98 10.73 -15.48 6.48
CA ALA A 98 9.49 -16.25 6.38
C ALA A 98 8.55 -16.02 7.58
N GLU A 99 9.07 -15.66 8.74
CA GLU A 99 8.32 -15.34 9.95
C GLU A 99 7.50 -14.03 9.82
N TRP A 100 7.78 -13.18 8.84
CA TRP A 100 6.99 -11.96 8.59
C TRP A 100 5.76 -12.21 7.73
N ILE A 101 5.71 -13.36 7.04
CA ILE A 101 4.66 -13.71 6.09
C ILE A 101 3.25 -13.55 6.68
N PRO A 102 2.94 -14.02 7.92
CA PRO A 102 1.59 -13.87 8.45
C PRO A 102 1.15 -12.41 8.58
N GLN A 103 2.05 -11.53 9.03
CA GLN A 103 1.75 -10.12 9.26
C GLN A 103 1.65 -9.34 7.93
N ILE A 104 2.60 -9.53 7.01
CA ILE A 104 2.60 -8.88 5.69
C ILE A 104 1.40 -9.34 4.87
N THR A 105 1.10 -10.65 4.88
CA THR A 105 -0.11 -11.18 4.24
C THR A 105 -1.35 -10.48 4.78
N LYS A 106 -1.45 -10.28 6.10
CA LYS A 106 -2.59 -9.63 6.71
C LYS A 106 -2.69 -8.14 6.35
N MET A 107 -1.58 -7.42 6.26
CA MET A 107 -1.55 -6.04 5.75
C MET A 107 -2.10 -5.99 4.32
N ILE A 108 -1.64 -6.88 3.44
CA ILE A 108 -2.10 -6.94 2.05
C ILE A 108 -3.58 -7.36 1.96
N LEU A 109 -4.04 -8.33 2.74
CA LEU A 109 -5.43 -8.79 2.62
C LEU A 109 -6.45 -7.80 3.21
N GLU A 110 -6.04 -6.94 4.13
CA GLU A 110 -6.95 -6.11 4.92
C GLU A 110 -6.88 -4.60 4.59
N HIS A 111 -5.98 -4.15 3.69
CA HIS A 111 -5.76 -2.71 3.45
C HIS A 111 -7.00 -1.95 2.97
N HIS A 112 -7.88 -2.59 2.19
CA HIS A 112 -9.16 -2.01 1.77
C HIS A 112 -10.35 -2.33 2.69
N ARG A 113 -10.11 -2.92 3.87
CA ARG A 113 -11.18 -3.14 4.83
C ARG A 113 -11.79 -1.81 5.28
N ILE A 114 -13.12 -1.76 5.28
CA ILE A 114 -13.87 -0.55 5.62
C ILE A 114 -13.86 -0.33 7.13
N SER A 115 -14.13 -1.37 7.93
CA SER A 115 -14.08 -1.26 9.38
C SER A 115 -12.65 -1.28 9.94
N PRO A 116 -12.42 -0.68 11.12
CA PRO A 116 -11.12 -0.75 11.79
C PRO A 116 -10.66 -2.20 12.05
N HIS A 117 -9.37 -2.42 11.90
CA HIS A 117 -8.70 -3.64 12.33
C HIS A 117 -8.34 -3.55 13.83
N HIS A 118 -8.95 -4.38 14.66
CA HIS A 118 -8.74 -4.36 16.12
C HIS A 118 -7.63 -5.30 16.62
N GLY A 119 -6.97 -6.03 15.71
CA GLY A 119 -5.90 -6.96 16.06
C GLY A 119 -4.53 -6.29 16.10
N ASP A 120 -3.75 -6.52 15.06
CA ASP A 120 -2.38 -6.04 14.95
C ASP A 120 -2.36 -4.53 14.61
N PRO A 121 -1.71 -3.67 15.42
CA PRO A 121 -1.65 -2.23 15.17
C PRO A 121 -1.04 -1.88 13.81
N LEU A 122 -0.02 -2.61 13.35
CA LEU A 122 0.65 -2.31 12.08
C LEU A 122 -0.26 -2.57 10.88
N VAL A 123 -1.14 -3.57 10.99
CA VAL A 123 -2.18 -3.85 9.99
C VAL A 123 -3.18 -2.70 9.93
N GLU A 124 -3.62 -2.17 11.07
CA GLU A 124 -4.53 -1.01 11.09
C GLU A 124 -3.87 0.27 10.55
N GLN A 125 -2.61 0.49 10.87
CA GLN A 125 -1.84 1.63 10.38
C GLN A 125 -1.68 1.59 8.85
N PHE A 126 -1.36 0.40 8.31
CA PHE A 126 -1.23 0.22 6.87
C PHE A 126 -2.57 0.39 6.15
N ARG A 127 -3.66 -0.17 6.71
CA ARG A 127 -5.02 0.07 6.24
C ARG A 127 -5.35 1.56 6.21
N CYS A 128 -5.11 2.27 7.31
CA CYS A 128 -5.34 3.73 7.37
C CYS A 128 -4.51 4.47 6.31
N ALA A 129 -3.24 4.12 6.15
CA ALA A 129 -2.33 4.75 5.19
C ALA A 129 -2.80 4.60 3.75
N ASP A 130 -3.20 3.39 3.35
CA ASP A 130 -3.77 3.15 2.02
C ASP A 130 -5.04 3.98 1.81
N TRP A 131 -5.97 3.97 2.77
CA TRP A 131 -7.18 4.80 2.70
C TRP A 131 -6.90 6.31 2.61
N VAL A 132 -5.84 6.80 3.27
CA VAL A 132 -5.40 8.18 3.12
C VAL A 132 -4.94 8.43 1.68
N ASP A 133 -4.17 7.51 1.10
CA ASP A 133 -3.67 7.65 -0.26
C ASP A 133 -4.80 7.62 -1.29
N VAL A 134 -5.58 6.54 -1.33
CA VAL A 134 -6.62 6.31 -2.35
C VAL A 134 -7.77 7.33 -2.29
N SER A 135 -7.97 7.95 -1.12
CA SER A 135 -8.90 9.06 -0.95
C SER A 135 -8.29 10.43 -1.25
N LYS A 136 -7.01 10.50 -1.64
CA LYS A 136 -6.23 11.74 -1.81
C LYS A 136 -6.26 12.66 -0.59
N GLY A 137 -6.24 12.07 0.60
CA GLY A 137 -6.30 12.80 1.87
C GLY A 137 -7.67 13.37 2.23
N LEU A 138 -8.76 12.91 1.61
CA LEU A 138 -10.13 13.21 2.09
C LEU A 138 -10.40 12.53 3.44
N ILE A 139 -9.80 11.37 3.66
CA ILE A 139 -9.82 10.63 4.93
C ILE A 139 -8.37 10.61 5.45
N ILE A 140 -8.14 11.05 6.69
CA ILE A 140 -6.77 11.23 7.23
C ILE A 140 -6.50 10.57 8.58
N PHE A 141 -7.50 9.98 9.23
CA PHE A 141 -7.38 9.23 10.50
C PHE A 141 -6.56 9.90 11.62
N GLY A 142 -6.56 11.24 11.67
CA GLY A 142 -5.83 12.02 12.67
C GLY A 142 -4.44 12.50 12.25
N LEU A 143 -3.96 12.18 11.04
CA LEU A 143 -2.75 12.79 10.49
C LEU A 143 -2.95 14.28 10.21
N SER A 144 -1.84 15.04 10.24
CA SER A 144 -1.85 16.43 9.81
C SER A 144 -2.06 16.51 8.29
N ARG A 145 -2.97 17.38 7.86
CA ARG A 145 -3.16 17.69 6.43
C ARG A 145 -1.88 18.23 5.78
N THR A 146 -1.09 19.01 6.51
CA THR A 146 0.18 19.54 5.99
C THR A 146 1.15 18.42 5.68
N HIS A 147 1.22 17.40 6.56
CA HIS A 147 2.11 16.26 6.37
C HIS A 147 1.66 15.38 5.20
N VAL A 148 0.35 15.15 5.05
CA VAL A 148 -0.19 14.46 3.86
C VAL A 148 0.15 15.23 2.59
N GLN A 149 0.03 16.56 2.59
CA GLN A 149 0.41 17.39 1.43
C GLN A 149 1.91 17.32 1.13
N GLU A 150 2.78 17.33 2.14
CA GLU A 150 4.23 17.15 1.99
C GLU A 150 4.55 15.81 1.32
N ILE A 151 3.90 14.72 1.73
CA ILE A 151 4.05 13.39 1.12
C ILE A 151 3.61 13.39 -0.34
N PHE A 152 2.43 13.95 -0.66
CA PHE A 152 1.94 14.03 -2.04
C PHE A 152 2.78 14.95 -2.93
N ALA A 153 3.42 15.98 -2.36
CA ALA A 153 4.35 16.85 -3.07
C ALA A 153 5.67 16.13 -3.36
N ALA A 154 6.18 15.33 -2.43
CA ALA A 154 7.40 14.54 -2.61
C ALA A 154 7.20 13.39 -3.62
N TRP A 155 6.01 12.77 -3.64
CA TRP A 155 5.67 11.68 -4.57
C TRP A 155 4.35 11.95 -5.29
N PRO A 156 4.37 12.74 -6.38
CA PRO A 156 3.17 13.09 -7.12
C PRO A 156 2.39 11.87 -7.63
N ASP A 157 1.07 12.02 -7.77
CA ASP A 157 0.15 10.94 -8.23
C ASP A 157 0.60 10.23 -9.50
N ALA A 158 1.18 10.97 -10.45
CA ALA A 158 1.65 10.46 -11.74
C ALA A 158 0.61 9.61 -12.51
N GLY A 159 -0.69 9.81 -12.26
CA GLY A 159 -1.79 9.11 -12.91
C GLY A 159 -2.31 7.88 -12.16
N PHE A 160 -1.80 7.56 -10.97
CA PHE A 160 -2.18 6.36 -10.20
C PHE A 160 -3.69 6.30 -9.94
N HIS A 161 -4.29 7.37 -9.41
CA HIS A 161 -5.73 7.36 -9.11
C HIS A 161 -6.59 7.27 -10.37
N LYS A 162 -6.15 7.88 -11.49
CA LYS A 162 -6.82 7.72 -12.78
C LYS A 162 -6.76 6.25 -13.22
N ARG A 163 -5.63 5.58 -13.02
CA ARG A 163 -5.46 4.15 -13.31
C ARG A 163 -6.41 3.29 -12.49
N LEU A 164 -6.54 3.53 -11.17
CA LEU A 164 -7.50 2.82 -10.32
C LEU A 164 -8.95 2.96 -10.82
N VAL A 165 -9.38 4.17 -11.20
CA VAL A 165 -10.72 4.40 -11.77
C VAL A 165 -10.91 3.60 -13.06
N LEU A 166 -9.93 3.59 -13.97
CA LEU A 166 -10.01 2.84 -15.23
C LEU A 166 -10.10 1.32 -14.98
N LEU A 167 -9.33 0.81 -14.03
CA LEU A 167 -9.37 -0.61 -13.63
C LEU A 167 -10.73 -0.97 -13.01
N GLY A 168 -11.25 -0.12 -12.12
CA GLY A 168 -12.57 -0.29 -11.52
C GLY A 168 -13.70 -0.29 -12.55
N LEU A 169 -13.69 0.65 -13.51
CA LEU A 169 -14.67 0.69 -14.61
C LEU A 169 -14.58 -0.55 -15.50
N LYS A 170 -13.37 -1.02 -15.83
CA LYS A 170 -13.15 -2.25 -16.59
C LYS A 170 -13.70 -3.47 -15.84
N ARG A 171 -13.50 -3.54 -14.52
CA ARG A 171 -14.06 -4.61 -13.67
C ARG A 171 -15.59 -4.56 -13.65
N LEU A 172 -16.19 -3.39 -13.40
CA LEU A 172 -17.65 -3.23 -13.38
C LEU A 172 -18.29 -3.67 -14.70
N ARG A 173 -17.66 -3.37 -15.84
CA ARG A 173 -18.14 -3.81 -17.16
C ARG A 173 -18.11 -5.34 -17.33
N THR A 174 -17.13 -6.01 -16.74
CA THR A 174 -16.95 -7.47 -16.90
C THR A 174 -17.65 -8.28 -15.81
N HIS A 175 -17.88 -7.69 -14.63
CA HIS A 175 -18.45 -8.33 -13.45
C HIS A 175 -19.42 -7.37 -12.72
N PRO A 176 -20.54 -6.96 -13.36
CA PRO A 176 -21.39 -5.87 -12.87
C PRO A 176 -22.10 -6.15 -11.53
N TRP A 177 -22.27 -7.42 -11.18
CA TRP A 177 -22.98 -7.87 -9.98
C TRP A 177 -22.04 -8.30 -8.85
N ASN A 178 -20.73 -8.29 -9.08
CA ASN A 178 -19.76 -8.69 -8.08
C ASN A 178 -19.20 -7.45 -7.39
N PRO A 179 -19.09 -7.44 -6.06
CA PRO A 179 -18.37 -6.39 -5.37
C PRO A 179 -16.89 -6.35 -5.81
N LEU A 180 -16.24 -5.23 -5.55
CA LEU A 180 -14.79 -5.13 -5.74
C LEU A 180 -14.08 -6.18 -4.87
N PRO A 181 -13.22 -7.03 -5.45
CA PRO A 181 -12.73 -8.26 -4.80
C PRO A 181 -11.83 -7.99 -3.59
N MET A 182 -11.20 -6.82 -3.54
CA MET A 182 -10.33 -6.40 -2.45
C MET A 182 -11.07 -5.74 -1.28
N VAL A 183 -12.31 -5.28 -1.48
CA VAL A 183 -13.07 -4.58 -0.43
C VAL A 183 -13.64 -5.58 0.57
N ARG A 184 -13.42 -5.31 1.86
CA ARG A 184 -13.91 -6.14 2.98
C ARG A 184 -14.70 -5.29 3.96
N LEU A 185 -15.69 -5.92 4.62
CA LEU A 185 -16.46 -5.30 5.70
C LEU A 185 -15.69 -5.29 7.03
#